data_AF-A0A1C5VDZ9-F1
#
_entry.id   AF-A0A1C5VDZ9-F1
#
_cell.length_a   1.000
_cell.length_b   1.000
_cell.length_c   1.000
_cell.angle_alpha   90.00
_cell.angle_beta   90.00
_cell.angle_gamma   90.00
#
_symmetry.space_group_name_H-M   'P 1'
#
loop_
_entity.id
_entity.type
_entity.pdbx_description
1 polymer ?
#
loop_
_entity_poly.entity_id
_entity_poly.type
_entity_poly.pdbx_seq_one_letter_code
_entity_poly.pdbx_strand_id
1 'polypeptide(L)' 'MDILEQAKMLDEIANHISIKKGITPQEAWEEALEELRLINESKESSN' A
#
# COMPACT_ATOMS: atom_id res chain seq x y z
N MET A 1 -13.40 2.58 0.56
CA MET A 1 -12.70 1.54 -0.22
C MET A 1 -13.00 0.21 0.44
N ASP A 2 -13.38 -0.82 -0.31
CA ASP A 2 -13.69 -2.12 0.31
C ASP A 2 -12.42 -2.87 0.73
N ILE A 3 -12.57 -3.96 1.50
CA ILE A 3 -11.44 -4.72 2.06
C ILE A 3 -10.64 -5.46 0.98
N LEU A 4 -11.28 -5.87 -0.13
CA LEU A 4 -10.64 -6.57 -1.23
C LEU A 4 -9.83 -5.60 -2.11
N GLU A 5 -10.38 -4.41 -2.37
CA GLU A 5 -9.68 -3.30 -3.01
C GLU A 5 -8.45 -2.87 -2.20
N GLN A 6 -8.58 -2.75 -0.88
CA GLN A 6 -7.46 -2.46 0.01
C GLN A 6 -6.38 -3.53 -0.04
N ALA A 7 -6.75 -4.82 0.00
CA ALA A 7 -5.79 -5.91 -0.09
C ALA A 7 -5.04 -5.92 -1.43
N LYS A 8 -5.76 -5.66 -2.53
CA LYS A 8 -5.15 -5.56 -3.86
C LYS A 8 -4.18 -4.38 -3.96
N MET A 9 -4.59 -3.19 -3.48
CA MET A 9 -3.73 -2.02 -3.48
C MET A 9 -2.50 -2.22 -2.60
N LEU A 10 -2.65 -2.87 -1.46
CA LEU A 10 -1.53 -3.18 -0.58
C LEU A 10 -0.49 -4.06 -1.28
N ASP A 11 -0.93 -5.11 -1.98
CA ASP A 11 -0.05 -5.99 -2.74
C ASP A 11 0.65 -5.25 -3.90
N GLU A 12 -0.06 -4.37 -4.61
CA GLU A 12 0.52 -3.54 -5.66
C GLU A 12 1.61 -2.59 -5.12
N ILE A 13 1.34 -1.94 -3.98
CA ILE A 13 2.29 -1.03 -3.34
C ILE A 13 3.51 -1.81 -2.82
N ALA A 14 3.31 -2.93 -2.14
CA ALA A 14 4.38 -3.77 -1.62
C ALA A 14 5.29 -4.28 -2.76
N ASN A 15 4.69 -4.74 -3.87
CA ASN A 15 5.45 -5.14 -5.05
C ASN A 15 6.26 -3.98 -5.63
N HIS A 16 5.67 -2.79 -5.75
CA HIS A 16 6.39 -1.61 -6.26
C HIS A 16 7.60 -1.23 -5.41
N ILE A 17 7.42 -1.18 -4.09
CA ILE A 17 8.50 -0.88 -3.13
C ILE A 17 9.58 -1.96 -3.19
N SER A 18 9.18 -3.23 -3.24
CA SER A 18 10.11 -4.37 -3.29
C SER A 18 11.05 -4.29 -4.50
N ILE A 19 10.51 -4.00 -5.69
CA ILE A 19 11.27 -3.82 -6.92
C ILE A 19 12.22 -2.63 -6.80
N LYS A 20 11.75 -1.51 -6.25
CA LYS A 20 12.53 -0.27 -6.11
C LYS A 20 13.70 -0.44 -5.14
N LYS A 21 13.53 -1.22 -4.08
CA LYS A 21 14.52 -1.41 -3.01
C LYS A 21 15.36 -2.68 -3.15
N GLY A 22 15.00 -3.59 -4.05
CA GLY A 22 15.66 -4.88 -4.19
C GLY A 22 15.46 -5.81 -2.99
N ILE A 23 14.30 -5.71 -2.34
CA ILE A 23 13.86 -6.54 -1.20
C ILE A 23 12.66 -7.39 -1.61
N THR A 24 12.17 -8.23 -0.72
CA THR A 24 10.94 -9.01 -0.96
C THR A 24 9.67 -8.19 -0.68
N PRO A 25 8.52 -8.52 -1.30
CA PRO A 25 7.24 -7.88 -0.97
C PRO A 25 6.86 -7.98 0.51
N GLN A 26 7.26 -9.06 1.19
CA GLN A 26 7.01 -9.26 2.62
C GLN A 26 7.81 -8.25 3.47
N GLU A 27 9.05 -7.97 3.09
CA GLU A 27 9.87 -6.94 3.76
C GLU A 27 9.37 -5.52 3.49
N ALA A 28 8.69 -5.31 2.35
CA ALA A 28 8.08 -4.03 1.99
C ALA A 28 6.69 -3.80 2.63
N TRP A 29 6.15 -4.78 3.37
CA TRP A 29 4.75 -4.77 3.79
C TRP A 29 4.40 -3.63 4.76
N GLU A 30 5.28 -3.32 5.71
CA GLU A 30 5.05 -2.23 6.67
C GLU A 30 4.99 -0.86 5.99
N GLU A 31 5.89 -0.63 5.03
CA GLU A 31 5.92 0.61 4.24
C GLU A 31 4.72 0.71 3.30
N ALA A 32 4.31 -0.42 2.72
CA ALA A 32 3.13 -0.48 1.88
C ALA A 32 1.83 -0.20 2.66
N LEU A 33 1.74 -0.65 3.91
CA LEU A 33 0.63 -0.33 4.80
C LEU A 33 0.55 1.17 5.10
N GLU A 34 1.70 1.82 5.32
CA GLU A 34 1.76 3.25 5.59
C GLU A 34 1.33 4.09 4.38
N GLU A 35 1.81 3.74 3.19
CA GLU A 35 1.37 4.37 1.93
C GLU A 35 -0.15 4.18 1.71
N LEU A 36 -0.68 2.97 1.96
CA LEU A 36 -2.11 2.72 1.87
C LEU A 36 -2.91 3.57 2.86
N ARG A 37 -2.41 3.76 4.09
CA ARG A 37 -3.03 4.63 5.10
C ARG A 37 -3.12 6.06 4.61
N LEU A 38 -2.03 6.61 4.06
CA LEU A 38 -1.99 7.97 3.53
C LEU A 38 -2.97 8.16 2.36
N ILE A 39 -3.07 7.16 1.46
CA ILE A 39 -4.03 7.17 0.36
C ILE A 39 -5.47 7.19 0.88
N ASN A 40 -5.78 6.39 1.90
CA ASN A 40 -7.11 6.35 2.51
C ASN A 40 -7.44 7.69 3.20
N GLU A 41 -6.52 8.26 3.97
CA GLU A 41 -6.70 9.56 4.64
C GLU A 41 -6.91 10.70 3.63
N SER A 42 -6.19 10.69 2.51
CA SER A 42 -6.37 11.67 1.44
C SER A 42 -7.75 11.57 0.78
N LYS A 43 -8.28 10.35 0.61
CA LYS A 43 -9.62 10.12 0.05
C LYS A 43 -10.72 10.53 1.02
N GLU A 44 -10.53 10.31 2.33
CA GLU A 44 -11.48 10.73 3.36
C GLU A 44 -11.50 12.24 3.56
N SER A 45 -10.34 12.90 3.48
CA SER A 45 -10.24 14.37 3.60
C SER A 45 -10.77 15.13 2.37
N SER A 46 -11.01 14.42 1.25
CA SER A 46 -11.53 14.98 -0.01
C SER A 46 -13.03 14.77 -0.20
N ASN A 47 -13.71 14.17 0.79
CA ASN A 47 -15.18 13.99 0.87
C ASN A 47 -15.77 14.89 1.95
#